data_AF-A0A956WN75-F1
#
_entry.id   AF-A0A956WN75-F1
#
_cell.length_a   1.000
_cell.length_b   1.000
_cell.length_c   1.000
_cell.angle_alpha   90.00
_cell.angle_beta   90.00
_cell.angle_gamma   90.00
#
_symmetry.space_group_name_H-M   'P 1'
#
loop_
_entity.id
_entity.type
_entity.pdbx_description
1 polymer ?
#
loop_
_entity_poly.entity_id
_entity_poly.type
_entity_poly.pdbx_seq_one_letter_code
_entity_poly.pdbx_strand_id
1 'polypeptide(L)'
;WPGMKNKGAWFIGTVTVGGLGIAAIGTSQWYPLTAGIMLLWGMGGGFFINLNQTLIQTNTPSALMGRVMSVHTLGFLGFAPLGALLAGGMAALLGAPLWMLISGLTLSAIALSVGATQPGLRRMGWSAPGSLWHSRTMEQPPDSVHPGTRREWRDWLAANHTRSQGIWLISYRKSAGLPSMTHEESVEEALCFGWVDSRPRKLDAERTMLWFAPRKPGSGWARTNKQRVERLLAAGSMAPAGLAAVESAKADGSWTKLDAVEDLVVPPDLAAALAEHPPAVANFDAFPKSARRGILEWLVQAKTAPTRAKRVEETARLAQRNERANQWKPKP
;
A
#
# COMPACT_ATOMS: atom_id res chain seq x y z
N TRP A 1 13.57 -24.81 -1.23
CA TRP A 1 12.32 -25.44 -0.78
C TRP A 1 11.15 -24.45 -0.82
N PRO A 2 10.57 -24.21 -2.01
CA PRO A 2 9.40 -23.35 -2.17
C PRO A 2 8.15 -24.13 -1.75
N GLY A 3 7.62 -23.86 -0.56
CA GLY A 3 6.40 -24.52 -0.07
C GLY A 3 6.28 -24.69 1.45
N MET A 4 7.37 -24.53 2.22
CA MET A 4 7.29 -24.64 3.68
C MET A 4 6.53 -23.45 4.29
N LYS A 5 5.34 -23.75 4.85
CA LYS A 5 4.60 -22.85 5.74
C LYS A 5 5.31 -22.78 7.10
N ASN A 6 5.26 -21.63 7.77
CA ASN A 6 5.83 -21.40 9.11
C ASN A 6 7.34 -21.73 9.22
N LYS A 7 8.17 -21.24 8.29
CA LYS A 7 9.63 -21.44 8.31
C LYS A 7 10.25 -21.01 9.64
N GLY A 8 9.77 -19.94 10.25
CA GLY A 8 10.30 -19.51 11.55
C GLY A 8 9.91 -20.43 12.72
N ALA A 9 8.79 -21.17 12.65
CA ALA A 9 8.50 -22.23 13.62
C ALA A 9 9.46 -23.42 13.45
N TRP A 10 9.79 -23.79 12.20
CA TRP A 10 10.82 -24.78 11.91
C TRP A 10 12.20 -24.34 12.41
N PHE A 11 12.55 -23.06 12.23
CA PHE A 11 13.78 -22.47 12.75
C PHE A 11 13.88 -22.59 14.29
N ILE A 12 12.81 -22.25 15.01
CA ILE A 12 12.77 -22.39 16.47
C ILE A 12 12.84 -23.87 16.88
N GLY A 13 12.12 -24.75 16.17
CA GLY A 13 12.11 -26.18 16.43
C GLY A 13 13.48 -26.82 16.30
N THR A 14 14.23 -26.52 15.24
CA THR A 14 15.57 -27.09 15.04
C THR A 14 16.58 -26.61 16.07
N VAL A 15 16.54 -25.33 16.48
CA VAL A 15 17.41 -24.82 17.56
C VAL A 15 17.07 -25.49 18.89
N THR A 16 15.78 -25.67 19.19
CA THR A 16 15.33 -26.30 20.44
C THR A 16 15.77 -27.76 20.52
N VAL A 17 15.58 -28.53 19.44
CA VAL A 17 16.03 -29.94 19.35
C VAL A 17 17.55 -30.02 19.39
N GLY A 18 18.25 -29.09 18.72
CA GLY A 18 19.70 -29.02 18.74
C GLY A 18 20.27 -28.80 20.15
N GLY A 19 19.67 -27.90 20.94
CA GLY A 19 20.05 -27.67 22.33
C GLY A 19 19.83 -28.90 23.22
N LEU A 20 18.70 -29.57 23.09
CA LEU A 20 18.43 -30.83 23.80
C LEU A 20 19.39 -31.95 23.40
N GLY A 21 19.79 -31.99 22.13
CA GLY A 21 20.79 -32.93 21.63
C GLY A 21 22.17 -32.72 22.26
N ILE A 22 22.62 -31.46 22.37
CA ILE A 22 23.89 -31.12 23.05
C ILE A 22 23.83 -31.55 24.52
N ALA A 23 22.71 -31.29 25.19
CA ALA A 23 22.50 -31.70 26.58
C ALA A 23 22.57 -33.22 26.76
N ALA A 24 21.92 -33.97 25.86
CA ALA A 24 21.91 -35.43 25.88
C ALA A 24 23.29 -36.04 25.61
N ILE A 25 24.07 -35.46 24.69
CA ILE A 25 25.47 -35.88 24.43
C ILE A 25 26.32 -35.71 25.68
N GLY A 26 26.15 -34.59 26.41
CA GLY A 26 26.90 -34.32 27.64
C GLY A 26 26.77 -35.41 28.69
N THR A 27 25.61 -36.07 28.77
CA THR A 27 25.32 -37.10 29.78
C THR A 27 25.46 -38.54 29.26
N SER A 28 25.63 -38.73 27.95
CA SER A 28 25.61 -40.07 27.33
C SER A 28 26.97 -40.76 27.43
N GLN A 29 26.98 -41.97 28.00
CA GLN A 29 28.14 -42.87 27.98
C GLN A 29 28.04 -43.96 26.90
N TRP A 30 26.93 -44.02 26.16
CA TRP A 30 26.68 -45.05 25.15
C TRP A 30 27.02 -44.55 23.74
N TYR A 31 28.11 -45.09 23.18
CA TYR A 31 28.68 -44.62 21.91
C TYR A 31 27.68 -44.57 20.74
N PRO A 32 26.86 -45.61 20.47
CA PRO A 32 25.91 -45.58 19.35
C PRO A 32 24.85 -44.47 19.47
N LEU A 33 24.38 -44.19 20.69
CA LEU A 33 23.43 -43.11 20.94
C LEU A 33 24.07 -41.74 20.70
N THR A 34 25.29 -41.54 21.20
CA THR A 34 26.03 -40.30 20.96
C THR A 34 26.25 -40.06 19.46
N ALA A 35 26.66 -41.09 18.72
CA ALA A 35 26.83 -41.01 17.27
C ALA A 35 25.51 -40.68 16.53
N GLY A 36 24.40 -41.29 16.94
CA GLY A 36 23.07 -41.00 16.39
C GLY A 36 22.62 -39.55 16.65
N ILE A 37 22.83 -39.04 17.87
CA ILE A 37 22.48 -37.65 18.20
C ILE A 37 23.37 -36.67 17.44
N MET A 38 24.67 -36.94 17.28
CA MET A 38 25.57 -36.08 16.50
C MET A 38 25.16 -36.00 15.03
N LEU A 39 24.69 -37.10 14.43
CA LEU A 39 24.19 -37.11 13.05
C LEU A 39 22.94 -36.24 12.91
N LEU A 40 21.98 -36.37 13.83
CA LEU A 40 20.77 -35.54 13.85
C LEU A 40 21.09 -34.07 14.08
N TRP A 41 22.04 -33.78 14.97
CA TRP A 41 22.51 -32.43 15.24
C TRP A 41 23.16 -31.79 14.01
N GLY A 42 24.02 -32.54 13.29
CA GLY A 42 24.64 -32.08 12.04
C GLY A 42 23.62 -31.77 10.95
N MET A 43 22.62 -32.65 10.76
CA MET A 43 21.52 -32.44 9.80
C MET A 43 20.67 -31.21 10.17
N GLY A 44 20.35 -31.05 11.46
CA GLY A 44 19.63 -29.89 11.98
C GLY A 44 20.41 -28.57 11.83
N GLY A 45 21.72 -28.61 12.06
CA GLY A 45 22.63 -27.47 11.87
C GLY A 45 22.72 -27.03 10.41
N GLY A 46 22.86 -27.97 9.48
CA GLY A 46 22.84 -27.68 8.05
C GLY A 46 21.52 -27.06 7.59
N PHE A 47 20.38 -27.57 8.09
CA PHE A 47 19.07 -26.99 7.84
C PHE A 47 18.95 -25.57 8.41
N PHE A 48 19.42 -25.36 9.65
CA PHE A 48 19.42 -24.06 10.31
C PHE A 48 20.22 -23.02 9.53
N ILE A 49 21.45 -23.32 9.11
CA ILE A 49 22.32 -22.38 8.39
C ILE A 49 21.65 -21.95 7.07
N ASN A 50 21.19 -22.91 6.27
CA ASN A 50 20.53 -22.63 4.99
C ASN A 50 19.23 -21.85 5.17
N LEU A 51 18.43 -22.20 6.18
CA LEU A 51 17.19 -21.51 6.48
C LEU A 51 17.45 -20.07 6.94
N ASN A 52 18.44 -19.86 7.82
CA ASN A 52 18.82 -18.54 8.31
C ASN A 52 19.28 -17.64 7.16
N GLN A 53 20.19 -18.13 6.30
CA GLN A 53 20.64 -17.40 5.12
C GLN A 53 19.47 -17.06 4.18
N THR A 54 18.57 -18.02 3.93
CA THR A 54 17.38 -17.78 3.10
C THR A 54 16.47 -16.72 3.74
N LEU A 55 16.25 -16.77 5.05
CA LEU A 55 15.41 -15.81 5.76
C LEU A 55 16.02 -14.41 5.70
N ILE A 56 17.33 -14.26 5.90
CA ILE A 56 18.00 -12.96 5.78
C ILE A 56 17.88 -12.44 4.34
N GLN A 57 18.18 -13.26 3.33
CA GLN A 57 18.13 -12.85 1.93
C GLN A 57 16.72 -12.49 1.46
N THR A 58 15.71 -13.24 1.90
CA THR A 58 14.32 -12.99 1.48
C THR A 58 13.64 -11.84 2.23
N ASN A 59 14.14 -11.46 3.41
CA ASN A 59 13.59 -10.36 4.19
C ASN A 59 14.42 -9.07 4.11
N THR A 60 15.59 -9.10 3.45
CA THR A 60 16.46 -7.92 3.33
C THR A 60 16.34 -7.28 1.94
N PRO A 61 16.04 -5.97 1.86
CA PRO A 61 16.07 -5.24 0.60
C PRO A 61 17.45 -5.31 -0.07
N SER A 62 17.48 -5.43 -1.40
CA SER A 62 18.73 -5.57 -2.18
C SER A 62 19.74 -4.45 -1.91
N ALA A 63 19.27 -3.21 -1.71
CA ALA A 63 20.11 -2.04 -1.43
C ALA A 63 20.85 -2.10 -0.07
N LEU A 64 20.34 -2.87 0.90
CA LEU A 64 20.92 -2.99 2.24
C LEU A 64 21.56 -4.36 2.50
N MET A 65 21.51 -5.27 1.51
CA MET A 65 21.97 -6.65 1.65
C MET A 65 23.41 -6.73 2.17
N GLY A 66 24.31 -5.92 1.60
CA GLY A 66 25.71 -5.86 2.04
C GLY A 66 25.84 -5.50 3.53
N ARG A 67 25.11 -4.47 3.99
CA ARG A 67 25.15 -4.00 5.39
C ARG A 67 24.58 -5.04 6.36
N VAL A 68 23.45 -5.65 6.01
CA VAL A 68 22.81 -6.67 6.88
C VAL A 68 23.66 -7.92 6.96
N MET A 69 24.24 -8.37 5.86
CA MET A 69 25.17 -9.51 5.86
C MET A 69 26.44 -9.20 6.65
N SER A 70 26.97 -7.97 6.60
CA SER A 70 28.10 -7.57 7.47
C SER A 70 27.75 -7.67 8.95
N VAL A 71 26.59 -7.18 9.37
CA VAL A 71 26.14 -7.29 10.78
C VAL A 71 25.94 -8.76 11.18
N HIS A 72 25.36 -9.58 10.30
CA HIS A 72 25.20 -11.01 10.55
C HIS A 72 26.55 -11.73 10.69
N THR A 73 27.49 -11.46 9.80
CA THR A 73 28.84 -12.04 9.83
C THR A 73 29.60 -11.59 11.07
N LEU A 74 29.51 -10.31 11.46
CA LEU A 74 30.09 -9.80 12.71
C LEU A 74 29.47 -10.49 13.94
N GLY A 75 28.16 -10.70 13.95
CA GLY A 75 27.48 -11.41 15.02
C GLY A 75 27.87 -12.89 15.11
N PHE A 76 27.91 -13.59 13.98
CA PHE A 76 28.18 -15.03 13.98
C PHE A 76 29.67 -15.35 14.19
N LEU A 77 30.57 -14.71 13.45
CA LEU A 77 32.01 -14.96 13.55
C LEU A 77 32.65 -14.19 14.71
N GLY A 78 32.20 -12.96 14.98
CA GLY A 78 32.83 -12.10 16.00
C GLY A 78 32.60 -12.58 17.43
N PHE A 79 31.46 -13.22 17.72
CA PHE A 79 31.18 -13.77 19.05
C PHE A 79 31.69 -15.21 19.25
N ALA A 80 32.13 -15.90 18.19
CA ALA A 80 32.62 -17.27 18.29
C ALA A 80 33.81 -17.43 19.28
N PRO A 81 34.83 -16.54 19.30
CA PRO A 81 35.93 -16.65 20.26
C PRO A 81 35.46 -16.47 21.72
N LEU A 82 34.53 -15.56 21.97
CA LEU A 82 33.98 -15.33 23.31
C LEU A 82 33.18 -16.55 23.80
N GLY A 83 32.39 -17.16 22.91
CA GLY A 83 31.67 -18.40 23.20
C GLY A 83 32.62 -19.57 23.49
N ALA A 84 33.70 -19.71 22.72
CA ALA A 84 34.70 -20.75 22.94
C ALA A 84 35.47 -20.57 24.26
N LEU A 85 35.84 -19.32 24.59
CA LEU A 85 36.49 -18.99 25.87
C LEU A 85 35.61 -19.34 27.06
N LEU A 86 34.33 -18.94 27.01
CA LEU A 86 33.33 -19.29 28.03
C LEU A 86 33.17 -20.80 28.14
N ALA A 87 33.05 -21.50 27.00
CA ALA A 87 32.87 -22.93 27.00
C ALA A 87 34.06 -23.69 27.58
N GLY A 88 35.29 -23.29 27.23
CA GLY A 88 36.51 -23.89 27.78
C GLY A 88 36.67 -23.62 29.28
N GLY A 89 36.46 -22.38 29.72
CA GLY A 89 36.57 -22.02 31.14
C GLY A 89 35.56 -22.77 32.01
N MET A 90 34.30 -22.84 31.57
CA MET A 90 33.26 -23.55 32.31
C MET A 90 33.43 -25.06 32.27
N ALA A 91 33.91 -25.63 31.16
CA ALA A 91 34.25 -27.04 31.08
C ALA A 91 35.41 -27.44 32.01
N ALA A 92 36.38 -26.54 32.24
CA ALA A 92 37.46 -26.77 33.18
C ALA A 92 36.99 -26.73 34.66
N LEU A 93 36.04 -25.85 34.98
CA LEU A 93 35.53 -25.68 36.35
C LEU A 93 34.48 -26.73 36.73
N LEU A 94 33.56 -27.07 35.82
CA LEU A 94 32.39 -27.90 36.09
C LEU A 94 32.48 -29.29 35.44
N GLY A 95 33.47 -29.52 34.58
CA GLY A 95 33.54 -30.68 33.71
C GLY A 95 32.75 -30.49 32.41
N ALA A 96 33.28 -31.04 31.31
CA ALA A 96 32.65 -30.97 29.99
C ALA A 96 31.21 -31.54 29.95
N PRO A 97 30.90 -32.72 30.57
CA PRO A 97 29.54 -33.26 30.62
C PRO A 97 28.49 -32.28 31.17
N LEU A 98 28.79 -31.68 32.32
CA LEU A 98 27.87 -30.79 33.03
C LEU A 98 27.71 -29.46 32.29
N TRP A 99 28.78 -28.94 31.71
CA TRP A 99 28.71 -27.74 30.88
C TRP A 99 27.88 -27.93 29.60
N MET A 100 28.02 -29.07 28.92
CA MET A 100 27.21 -29.40 27.75
C MET A 100 25.72 -29.51 28.10
N LEU A 101 25.40 -30.10 29.26
CA LEU A 101 24.03 -30.13 29.79
C LEU A 101 23.47 -28.72 30.01
N ILE A 102 24.19 -27.86 30.74
CA ILE A 102 23.74 -26.49 31.06
C ILE A 102 23.57 -25.66 29.78
N SER A 103 24.57 -25.66 28.90
CA SER A 103 24.54 -24.87 27.66
C SER A 103 23.45 -25.33 26.70
N GLY A 104 23.24 -26.64 26.55
CA GLY A 104 22.17 -27.21 25.74
C GLY A 104 20.78 -26.84 26.23
N LEU A 105 20.51 -26.98 27.54
CA LEU A 105 19.24 -26.59 28.15
C LEU A 105 18.99 -25.08 28.06
N THR A 106 20.03 -24.28 28.27
CA THR A 106 19.95 -22.81 28.15
C THR A 106 19.60 -22.39 26.73
N LEU A 107 20.22 -23.00 25.71
CA LEU A 107 19.90 -22.73 24.31
C LEU A 107 18.44 -23.08 23.98
N SER A 108 17.95 -24.24 24.44
CA SER A 108 16.55 -24.64 24.25
C SER A 108 15.57 -23.72 24.97
N ALA A 109 15.89 -23.27 26.19
CA ALA A 109 15.06 -22.33 26.94
C ALA A 109 14.99 -20.96 26.24
N ILE A 110 16.10 -20.45 25.72
CA ILE A 110 16.12 -19.21 24.94
C ILE A 110 15.30 -19.37 23.66
N ALA A 111 15.46 -20.47 22.93
CA ALA A 111 14.71 -20.74 21.71
C ALA A 111 13.19 -20.80 21.97
N LEU A 112 12.77 -21.47 23.03
CA LEU A 112 11.37 -21.52 23.45
C LEU A 112 10.85 -20.15 23.90
N SER A 113 11.64 -19.39 24.64
CA SER A 113 11.30 -18.03 25.09
C SER A 113 11.14 -17.07 23.91
N VAL A 114 12.10 -17.04 22.97
CA VAL A 114 12.02 -16.26 21.72
C VAL A 114 10.83 -16.72 20.90
N GLY A 115 10.58 -18.03 20.82
CA GLY A 115 9.37 -18.58 20.27
C GLY A 115 8.14 -17.94 20.92
N ALA A 116 7.95 -18.11 22.22
CA ALA A 116 6.78 -17.64 22.97
C ALA A 116 6.57 -16.12 22.96
N THR A 117 7.64 -15.32 22.90
CA THR A 117 7.61 -13.85 22.97
C THR A 117 7.57 -13.17 21.61
N GLN A 118 8.01 -13.84 20.53
CA GLN A 118 8.05 -13.26 19.19
C GLN A 118 7.11 -13.99 18.21
N PRO A 119 5.81 -13.63 18.19
CA PRO A 119 4.85 -14.16 17.21
C PRO A 119 5.26 -13.92 15.76
N GLY A 120 5.95 -12.81 15.48
CA GLY A 120 6.43 -12.46 14.14
C GLY A 120 7.46 -13.45 13.59
N LEU A 121 8.34 -13.98 14.44
CA LEU A 121 9.29 -15.02 14.05
C LEU A 121 8.56 -16.36 13.81
N ARG A 122 7.66 -16.78 14.71
CA ARG A 122 6.89 -18.03 14.56
C ARG A 122 6.06 -18.10 13.27
N ARG A 123 5.44 -16.98 12.90
CA ARG A 123 4.55 -16.87 11.73
C ARG A 123 5.29 -16.54 10.44
N MET A 124 6.62 -16.62 10.43
CA MET A 124 7.45 -16.42 9.25
C MET A 124 7.30 -17.62 8.29
N GLY A 125 6.10 -17.80 7.73
CA GLY A 125 5.91 -18.53 6.47
C GLY A 125 6.39 -17.65 5.33
N TRP A 126 6.41 -18.18 4.10
CA TRP A 126 6.47 -17.32 2.91
C TRP A 126 5.38 -16.25 3.04
N SER A 127 5.78 -15.06 3.47
CA SER A 127 4.94 -13.90 3.39
C SER A 127 4.87 -13.58 1.92
N ALA A 128 3.67 -13.70 1.34
CA ALA A 128 3.30 -12.89 0.21
C ALA A 128 3.90 -11.47 0.40
N PRO A 129 4.37 -10.80 -0.67
CA PRO A 129 5.06 -9.52 -0.56
C PRO A 129 4.28 -8.58 0.37
N GLY A 130 4.83 -8.29 1.56
CA GLY A 130 4.07 -7.61 2.64
C GLY A 130 4.40 -7.95 4.11
N SER A 131 5.45 -8.71 4.47
CA SER A 131 5.79 -8.80 5.90
C SER A 131 6.64 -7.62 6.36
N LEU A 132 6.07 -6.86 7.31
CA LEU A 132 6.58 -5.91 8.33
C LEU A 132 7.77 -4.97 8.04
N TRP A 133 8.68 -5.32 7.15
CA TRP A 133 9.84 -4.53 6.73
C TRP A 133 9.71 -3.99 5.29
N HIS A 134 8.73 -4.49 4.52
CA HIS A 134 8.46 -4.03 3.14
C HIS A 134 7.83 -2.62 3.05
N SER A 135 7.38 -2.05 4.16
CA SER A 135 6.63 -0.78 4.18
C SER A 135 7.50 0.46 4.10
N ARG A 136 8.81 0.39 4.38
CA ARG A 136 9.71 1.57 4.39
C ARG A 136 10.62 1.74 3.18
N THR A 137 10.85 0.71 2.35
CA THR A 137 11.83 0.80 1.26
C THR A 137 11.43 0.05 -0.02
N MET A 138 10.14 -0.01 -0.36
CA MET A 138 9.83 0.01 -1.80
C MET A 138 10.01 1.46 -2.25
N GLU A 139 10.92 1.67 -3.20
CA GLU A 139 11.16 2.94 -3.86
C GLU A 139 9.79 3.59 -4.14
N GLN A 140 9.52 4.72 -3.45
CA GLN A 140 8.25 5.41 -3.65
C GLN A 140 8.18 5.76 -5.13
N PRO A 141 7.05 5.50 -5.81
CA PRO A 141 6.90 5.89 -7.19
C PRO A 141 7.33 7.35 -7.37
N PRO A 142 8.01 7.71 -8.47
CA PRO A 142 8.31 9.10 -8.74
C PRO A 142 7.02 9.93 -8.66
N ASP A 143 7.15 11.16 -8.17
CA ASP A 143 6.02 12.06 -7.92
C ASP A 143 4.96 11.45 -6.98
N SER A 144 5.39 10.88 -5.87
CA SER A 144 4.49 10.40 -4.81
C SER A 144 4.89 10.83 -3.40
N VAL A 145 3.91 10.82 -2.50
CA VAL A 145 4.08 11.12 -1.07
C VAL A 145 3.19 10.20 -0.24
N HIS A 146 3.65 9.80 0.95
CA HIS A 146 2.92 8.90 1.86
C HIS A 146 2.81 9.50 3.27
N PRO A 147 2.00 10.56 3.48
CA PRO A 147 1.77 11.10 4.81
C PRO A 147 0.97 10.10 5.65
N GLY A 148 1.38 9.91 6.90
CA GLY A 148 0.71 9.03 7.86
C GLY A 148 -0.53 9.67 8.51
N THR A 149 -0.63 11.00 8.45
CA THR A 149 -1.70 11.76 9.12
C THR A 149 -2.26 12.89 8.24
N ARG A 150 -3.47 13.37 8.60
CA ARG A 150 -4.09 14.56 7.98
C ARG A 150 -3.21 15.80 8.09
N ARG A 151 -2.53 15.98 9.23
CA ARG A 151 -1.62 17.11 9.46
C ARG A 151 -0.42 17.07 8.51
N GLU A 152 0.25 15.93 8.40
CA GLU A 152 1.39 15.76 7.49
C GLU A 152 1.01 16.04 6.02
N TRP A 153 -0.20 15.65 5.61
CA TRP A 153 -0.69 15.97 4.26
C TRP A 153 -0.90 17.47 4.07
N ARG A 154 -1.51 18.14 5.04
CA ARG A 154 -1.71 19.60 5.04
C ARG A 154 -0.37 20.35 4.98
N ASP A 155 0.61 19.92 5.77
CA ASP A 155 1.92 20.55 5.82
C ASP A 155 2.68 20.36 4.50
N TRP A 156 2.56 19.17 3.88
CA TRP A 156 3.11 18.94 2.54
C TRP A 156 2.47 19.85 1.50
N LEU A 157 1.15 19.98 1.49
CA LEU A 157 0.43 20.88 0.58
C LEU A 157 0.84 22.33 0.80
N ALA A 158 0.95 22.79 2.05
CA ALA A 158 1.41 24.15 2.35
C ALA A 158 2.76 24.45 1.70
N ALA A 159 3.71 23.50 1.74
CA ALA A 159 5.03 23.64 1.13
C ALA A 159 5.05 23.46 -0.40
N ASN A 160 4.09 22.75 -1.00
CA ASN A 160 4.19 22.26 -2.39
C ASN A 160 3.03 22.65 -3.31
N HIS A 161 1.96 23.28 -2.82
CA HIS A 161 0.75 23.54 -3.61
C HIS A 161 0.94 24.48 -4.81
N THR A 162 2.02 25.27 -4.83
CA THR A 162 2.37 26.16 -5.96
C THR A 162 2.99 25.41 -7.14
N ARG A 163 3.32 24.12 -6.98
CA ARG A 163 3.80 23.27 -8.08
C ARG A 163 2.71 23.12 -9.14
N SER A 164 3.11 23.15 -10.41
CA SER A 164 2.20 22.91 -11.54
C SER A 164 1.92 21.42 -11.80
N GLN A 165 2.81 20.55 -11.32
CA GLN A 165 2.67 19.10 -11.43
C GLN A 165 1.86 18.54 -10.27
N GLY A 166 1.04 17.53 -10.57
CA GLY A 166 0.35 16.76 -9.54
C GLY A 166 1.26 15.80 -8.80
N ILE A 167 0.71 15.16 -7.77
CA ILE A 167 1.37 14.18 -6.92
C ILE A 167 0.46 12.97 -6.72
N TRP A 168 1.05 11.79 -6.62
CA TRP A 168 0.36 10.63 -6.09
C TRP A 168 0.39 10.63 -4.56
N LEU A 169 -0.77 10.76 -3.93
CA LEU A 169 -0.92 10.51 -2.50
C LEU A 169 -1.07 9.01 -2.25
N ILE A 170 -0.13 8.41 -1.52
CA ILE A 170 -0.18 7.02 -1.09
C ILE A 170 -0.99 6.92 0.20
N SER A 171 -1.81 5.88 0.32
CA SER A 171 -2.54 5.55 1.54
C SER A 171 -2.67 4.04 1.70
N TYR A 172 -2.82 3.58 2.94
CA TYR A 172 -3.08 2.17 3.22
C TYR A 172 -4.54 1.81 2.91
N ARG A 173 -4.74 0.60 2.41
CA ARG A 173 -6.07 0.00 2.26
C ARG A 173 -6.62 -0.31 3.64
N LYS A 174 -7.94 -0.23 3.79
CA LYS A 174 -8.64 -0.67 5.01
C LYS A 174 -8.29 -2.11 5.40
N SER A 175 -8.09 -2.99 4.42
CA SER A 175 -7.72 -4.39 4.64
C SER A 175 -6.33 -4.60 5.25
N ALA A 176 -5.45 -3.59 5.20
CA ALA A 176 -4.12 -3.68 5.81
C ALA A 176 -4.16 -3.52 7.34
N GLY A 177 -5.27 -3.01 7.90
CA GLY A 177 -5.40 -2.79 9.35
C GLY A 177 -4.46 -1.73 9.91
N LEU A 178 -3.84 -0.93 9.05
CA LEU A 178 -2.91 0.13 9.42
C LEU A 178 -3.64 1.49 9.47
N PRO A 179 -3.26 2.40 10.40
CA PRO A 179 -3.77 3.76 10.41
C PRO A 179 -3.53 4.46 9.07
N SER A 180 -4.54 5.16 8.55
CA SER A 180 -4.42 5.95 7.34
C SER A 180 -5.44 7.07 7.33
N MET A 181 -5.06 8.20 6.73
CA MET A 181 -5.97 9.31 6.47
C MET A 181 -7.12 8.84 5.57
N THR A 182 -8.33 9.31 5.86
CA THR A 182 -9.50 8.99 5.05
C THR A 182 -9.46 9.71 3.70
N HIS A 183 -10.17 9.17 2.72
CA HIS A 183 -10.34 9.83 1.43
C HIS A 183 -10.94 11.24 1.59
N GLU A 184 -11.93 11.41 2.47
CA GLU A 184 -12.57 12.70 2.72
C GLU A 184 -11.58 13.73 3.26
N GLU A 185 -10.77 13.37 4.26
CA GLU A 185 -9.73 14.25 4.80
C GLU A 185 -8.71 14.64 3.73
N SER A 186 -8.27 13.69 2.90
CA SER A 186 -7.30 14.00 1.84
C SER A 186 -7.82 15.00 0.81
N VAL A 187 -9.11 14.91 0.46
CA VAL A 187 -9.78 15.81 -0.48
C VAL A 187 -10.03 17.17 0.16
N GLU A 188 -10.48 17.21 1.42
CA GLU A 188 -10.69 18.46 2.14
C GLU A 188 -9.40 19.29 2.25
N GLU A 189 -8.30 18.66 2.64
CA GLU A 189 -7.00 19.36 2.69
C GLU A 189 -6.58 19.83 1.31
N ALA A 190 -6.72 19.01 0.26
CA ALA A 190 -6.39 19.43 -1.10
C ALA A 190 -7.22 20.65 -1.55
N LEU A 191 -8.52 20.68 -1.25
CA LEU A 191 -9.40 21.80 -1.56
C LEU A 191 -8.98 23.09 -0.85
N CYS A 192 -8.46 23.01 0.38
CA CYS A 192 -7.93 24.17 1.10
C CYS A 192 -6.82 24.89 0.32
N PHE A 193 -6.08 24.18 -0.53
CA PHE A 193 -4.98 24.73 -1.33
C PHE A 193 -5.30 24.81 -2.83
N GLY A 194 -6.57 24.64 -3.23
CA GLY A 194 -6.98 24.76 -4.64
C GLY A 194 -6.61 23.55 -5.51
N TRP A 195 -6.35 22.40 -4.88
CA TRP A 195 -6.07 21.13 -5.55
C TRP A 195 -7.33 20.26 -5.63
N VAL A 196 -7.32 19.26 -6.51
CA VAL A 196 -8.39 18.26 -6.65
C VAL A 196 -7.80 16.88 -6.89
N ASP A 197 -8.50 15.86 -6.41
CA ASP A 197 -8.23 14.47 -6.72
C ASP A 197 -8.68 14.09 -8.14
N SER A 198 -8.15 12.98 -8.64
CA SER A 198 -8.52 12.42 -9.93
C SER A 198 -8.69 10.91 -9.86
N ARG A 199 -7.75 10.14 -10.42
CA ARG A 199 -7.91 8.70 -10.57
C ARG A 199 -7.19 7.96 -9.45
N PRO A 200 -7.85 6.97 -8.83
CA PRO A 200 -7.17 6.05 -7.94
C PRO A 200 -6.35 5.01 -8.74
N ARG A 201 -5.28 4.50 -8.14
CA ARG A 201 -4.46 3.41 -8.66
C ARG A 201 -4.10 2.44 -7.53
N LYS A 202 -4.04 1.14 -7.85
CA LYS A 202 -3.42 0.14 -6.97
C LYS A 202 -1.91 0.29 -7.03
N LEU A 203 -1.27 0.48 -5.87
CA LEU A 203 0.19 0.42 -5.77
C LEU A 203 0.63 -1.03 -5.53
N ASP A 204 0.10 -1.65 -4.48
CA ASP A 204 0.41 -3.02 -4.11
C ASP A 204 -0.74 -3.67 -3.31
N ALA A 205 -0.44 -4.77 -2.62
CA ALA A 205 -1.38 -5.55 -1.82
C ALA A 205 -1.99 -4.74 -0.67
N GLU A 206 -1.23 -3.81 -0.08
CA GLU A 206 -1.59 -3.09 1.13
C GLU A 206 -1.90 -1.62 0.88
N ARG A 207 -1.43 -1.05 -0.25
CA ARG A 207 -1.48 0.38 -0.55
C ARG A 207 -2.23 0.70 -1.83
N THR A 208 -2.81 1.89 -1.82
CA THR A 208 -3.43 2.56 -2.98
C THR A 208 -2.82 3.93 -3.13
N MET A 209 -2.97 4.52 -4.31
CA MET A 209 -2.58 5.90 -4.57
C MET A 209 -3.74 6.64 -5.18
N LEU A 210 -3.85 7.92 -4.88
CA LEU A 210 -4.81 8.83 -5.48
C LEU A 210 -4.03 10.03 -6.05
N TRP A 211 -4.26 10.33 -7.32
CA TRP A 211 -3.62 11.49 -7.95
C TRP A 211 -4.29 12.78 -7.49
N PHE A 212 -3.49 13.74 -7.04
CA PHE A 212 -3.91 15.10 -6.72
C PHE A 212 -3.16 16.09 -7.59
N ALA A 213 -3.83 17.14 -8.06
CA ALA A 213 -3.20 18.19 -8.84
C ALA A 213 -3.89 19.54 -8.61
N PRO A 214 -3.19 20.67 -8.89
CA PRO A 214 -3.84 21.97 -8.95
C PRO A 214 -5.03 21.95 -9.90
N ARG A 215 -6.13 22.61 -9.52
CA ARG A 215 -7.30 22.71 -10.39
C ARG A 215 -6.96 23.52 -11.64
N LYS A 216 -7.37 23.00 -12.80
CA LYS A 216 -7.23 23.71 -14.07
C LYS A 216 -8.27 24.83 -14.16
N PRO A 217 -7.92 26.04 -14.66
CA PRO A 217 -8.90 27.09 -14.93
C PRO A 217 -10.03 26.59 -15.84
N GLY A 218 -11.27 27.02 -15.57
CA GLY A 218 -12.47 26.59 -16.31
C GLY A 218 -12.94 25.15 -16.05
N SER A 219 -12.33 24.42 -15.10
CA SER A 219 -12.75 23.06 -14.75
C SER A 219 -13.96 23.06 -13.82
N GLY A 220 -14.98 22.26 -14.17
CA GLY A 220 -16.25 22.22 -13.44
C GLY A 220 -16.11 21.75 -11.98
N TRP A 221 -16.94 22.30 -11.10
CA TRP A 221 -16.99 21.94 -9.68
C TRP A 221 -18.17 21.04 -9.36
N ALA A 222 -17.89 19.83 -8.88
CA ALA A 222 -18.91 18.91 -8.43
C ALA A 222 -19.56 19.41 -7.12
N ARG A 223 -20.86 19.16 -6.96
CA ARG A 223 -21.67 19.52 -5.78
C ARG A 223 -21.04 19.08 -4.46
N THR A 224 -20.48 17.89 -4.41
CA THR A 224 -19.80 17.35 -3.22
C THR A 224 -18.57 18.17 -2.84
N ASN A 225 -17.80 18.67 -3.81
CA ASN A 225 -16.66 19.55 -3.54
C ASN A 225 -17.12 20.95 -3.12
N LYS A 226 -18.22 21.46 -3.67
CA LYS A 226 -18.81 22.74 -3.23
C LYS A 226 -19.27 22.68 -1.78
N GLN A 227 -19.95 21.61 -1.39
CA GLN A 227 -20.35 21.34 -0.01
C GLN A 227 -19.15 21.23 0.94
N ARG A 228 -18.07 20.56 0.52
CA ARG A 228 -16.82 20.51 1.29
C ARG A 228 -16.22 21.90 1.48
N VAL A 229 -16.14 22.70 0.40
CA VAL A 229 -15.64 24.09 0.47
C VAL A 229 -16.48 24.92 1.44
N GLU A 230 -17.81 24.81 1.41
CA GLU A 230 -18.70 25.51 2.34
C GLU A 230 -18.38 25.16 3.81
N ARG A 231 -18.21 23.86 4.12
CA ARG A 231 -17.80 23.42 5.47
C ARG A 231 -16.42 23.96 5.85
N LEU A 232 -15.46 23.93 4.94
CA LEU A 232 -14.09 24.39 5.18
C LEU A 232 -14.00 25.91 5.38
N LEU A 233 -14.85 26.68 4.67
CA LEU A 233 -15.01 28.12 4.86
C LEU A 233 -15.60 28.42 6.23
N ALA A 234 -16.67 27.72 6.61
CA ALA A 234 -17.29 27.87 7.93
C ALA A 234 -16.31 27.53 9.07
N ALA A 235 -15.42 26.56 8.84
CA ALA A 235 -14.38 26.16 9.79
C ALA A 235 -13.10 27.03 9.73
N GLY A 236 -13.04 28.07 8.89
CA GLY A 236 -11.84 28.93 8.75
C GLY A 236 -10.58 28.19 8.29
N SER A 237 -10.73 27.03 7.64
CA SER A 237 -9.61 26.12 7.33
C SER A 237 -9.06 26.30 5.91
N MET A 238 -9.71 27.11 5.07
CA MET A 238 -9.27 27.41 3.71
C MET A 238 -7.97 28.23 3.70
N ALA A 239 -7.00 27.85 2.87
CA ALA A 239 -5.80 28.65 2.65
C ALA A 239 -6.05 29.69 1.52
N PRO A 240 -5.23 30.75 1.40
CA PRO A 240 -5.39 31.77 0.36
C PRO A 240 -5.46 31.20 -1.07
N ALA A 241 -4.67 30.16 -1.37
CA ALA A 241 -4.69 29.49 -2.67
C ALA A 241 -6.04 28.81 -2.98
N GLY A 242 -6.67 28.16 -1.99
CA GLY A 242 -7.99 27.57 -2.15
C GLY A 242 -9.09 28.61 -2.33
N LEU A 243 -9.02 29.72 -1.59
CA LEU A 243 -9.94 30.86 -1.75
C LEU A 243 -9.86 31.45 -3.16
N ALA A 244 -8.65 31.74 -3.64
CA ALA A 244 -8.43 32.25 -4.98
C ALA A 244 -8.96 31.30 -6.07
N ALA A 245 -8.83 29.99 -5.88
CA ALA A 245 -9.39 28.99 -6.81
C ALA A 245 -10.92 29.03 -6.86
N VAL A 246 -11.58 29.25 -5.72
CA VAL A 246 -13.05 29.39 -5.63
C VAL A 246 -13.51 30.69 -6.30
N GLU A 247 -12.83 31.80 -6.02
CA GLU A 247 -13.14 33.11 -6.63
C GLU A 247 -12.97 33.08 -8.15
N SER A 248 -11.85 32.52 -8.63
CA SER A 248 -11.61 32.34 -10.06
C SER A 248 -12.70 31.50 -10.72
N ALA A 249 -13.12 30.41 -10.08
CA ALA A 249 -14.18 29.54 -10.59
C ALA A 249 -15.57 30.20 -10.62
N LYS A 250 -15.84 31.11 -9.69
CA LYS A 250 -17.07 31.91 -9.71
C LYS A 250 -17.01 32.95 -10.83
N ALA A 251 -15.87 33.61 -11.02
CA ALA A 251 -15.66 34.62 -12.05
C ALA A 251 -15.74 34.03 -13.48
N ASP A 252 -15.20 32.84 -13.70
CA ASP A 252 -15.21 32.17 -15.01
C ASP A 252 -16.45 31.29 -15.28
N GLY A 253 -17.38 31.21 -14.32
CA GLY A 253 -18.61 30.42 -14.40
C GLY A 253 -18.43 28.90 -14.23
N SER A 254 -17.21 28.40 -14.01
CA SER A 254 -16.96 26.97 -13.82
C SER A 254 -17.52 26.41 -12.50
N TRP A 255 -17.83 27.27 -11.53
CA TRP A 255 -18.47 26.90 -10.25
C TRP A 255 -19.86 26.26 -10.41
N THR A 256 -20.67 26.76 -11.35
CA THR A 256 -22.04 26.27 -11.60
C THR A 256 -22.16 25.42 -12.86
N LYS A 257 -21.07 25.31 -13.64
CA LYS A 257 -21.03 24.59 -14.93
C LYS A 257 -21.58 23.16 -14.90
N LEU A 258 -21.45 22.46 -13.78
CA LEU A 258 -21.92 21.08 -13.66
C LEU A 258 -23.34 20.95 -13.06
N ASP A 259 -23.97 22.02 -12.57
CA ASP A 259 -25.22 21.91 -11.81
C ASP A 259 -26.35 21.24 -12.62
N ALA A 260 -26.61 21.73 -13.83
CA ALA A 260 -27.57 21.13 -14.75
C ALA A 260 -27.22 19.68 -15.12
N VAL A 261 -25.93 19.36 -15.21
CA VAL A 261 -25.44 17.99 -15.49
C VAL A 261 -25.73 17.06 -14.31
N GLU A 262 -25.51 17.51 -13.08
CA GLU A 262 -25.75 16.72 -11.87
C GLU A 262 -27.25 16.51 -11.60
N ASP A 263 -28.08 17.45 -12.05
CA ASP A 263 -29.54 17.37 -12.02
C ASP A 263 -30.14 16.64 -13.24
N LEU A 264 -29.28 16.16 -14.16
CA LEU A 264 -29.65 15.44 -15.38
C LEU A 264 -30.56 16.23 -16.32
N VAL A 265 -30.46 17.56 -16.30
CA VAL A 265 -31.23 18.42 -17.20
C VAL A 265 -30.74 18.18 -18.63
N VAL A 266 -31.66 17.73 -19.49
CA VAL A 266 -31.40 17.54 -20.92
C VAL A 266 -31.42 18.93 -21.59
N PRO A 267 -30.31 19.38 -22.21
CA PRO A 267 -30.28 20.68 -22.85
C PRO A 267 -31.14 20.68 -24.13
N PRO A 268 -31.70 21.83 -24.54
CA PRO A 268 -32.66 21.90 -25.65
C PRO A 268 -32.14 21.34 -26.98
N ASP A 269 -30.86 21.53 -27.27
CA ASP A 269 -30.22 21.01 -28.49
C ASP A 269 -30.14 19.48 -28.51
N LEU A 270 -29.85 18.85 -27.36
CA LEU A 270 -29.90 17.39 -27.24
C LEU A 270 -31.34 16.87 -27.32
N ALA A 271 -32.30 17.56 -26.68
CA ALA A 271 -33.71 17.17 -26.74
C ALA A 271 -34.24 17.19 -28.18
N ALA A 272 -33.91 18.24 -28.95
CA ALA A 272 -34.28 18.35 -30.36
C ALA A 272 -33.68 17.21 -31.19
N ALA A 273 -32.36 16.97 -31.07
CA ALA A 273 -31.69 15.89 -31.79
C ALA A 273 -32.25 14.50 -31.43
N LEU A 274 -32.55 14.23 -30.16
CA LEU A 274 -33.17 12.95 -29.76
C LEU A 274 -34.56 12.76 -30.40
N ALA A 275 -35.33 13.83 -30.56
CA ALA A 275 -36.65 13.78 -31.18
C ALA A 275 -36.58 13.47 -32.70
N GLU A 276 -35.51 13.89 -33.38
CA GLU A 276 -35.25 13.58 -34.79
C GLU A 276 -34.87 12.11 -35.04
N HIS A 277 -34.48 11.37 -33.99
CA HIS A 277 -34.03 9.98 -34.08
C HIS A 277 -34.91 8.97 -33.29
N PRO A 278 -36.22 8.81 -33.54
CA PRO A 278 -37.01 7.79 -32.83
C PRO A 278 -36.40 6.38 -32.94
N PRO A 279 -36.35 5.58 -31.84
CA PRO A 279 -36.90 5.80 -30.50
C PRO A 279 -35.88 6.37 -29.48
N ALA A 280 -34.96 7.26 -29.89
CA ALA A 280 -33.83 7.71 -29.07
C ALA A 280 -34.23 8.38 -27.75
N VAL A 281 -35.31 9.14 -27.69
CA VAL A 281 -35.81 9.76 -26.44
C VAL A 281 -36.05 8.70 -25.36
N ALA A 282 -36.85 7.67 -25.68
CA ALA A 282 -37.20 6.60 -24.75
C ALA A 282 -35.95 5.80 -24.32
N ASN A 283 -35.06 5.50 -25.26
CA ASN A 283 -33.82 4.79 -24.96
C ASN A 283 -32.88 5.62 -24.07
N PHE A 284 -32.72 6.91 -24.37
CA PHE A 284 -31.88 7.80 -23.58
C PHE A 284 -32.41 7.94 -22.15
N ASP A 285 -33.73 8.09 -21.98
CA ASP A 285 -34.35 8.19 -20.66
C ASP A 285 -34.24 6.90 -19.84
N ALA A 286 -34.19 5.75 -20.51
CA ALA A 286 -33.96 4.45 -19.89
C ALA A 286 -32.48 4.21 -19.50
N PHE A 287 -31.54 5.03 -19.94
CA PHE A 287 -30.14 4.86 -19.56
C PHE A 287 -29.91 5.09 -18.06
N PRO A 288 -28.95 4.36 -17.44
CA PRO A 288 -28.58 4.59 -16.04
C PRO A 288 -28.19 6.05 -15.78
N LYS A 289 -28.52 6.56 -14.59
CA LYS A 289 -28.20 7.94 -14.15
C LYS A 289 -26.73 8.32 -14.40
N SER A 290 -25.79 7.41 -14.11
CA SER A 290 -24.36 7.64 -14.33
C SER A 290 -24.00 7.80 -15.81
N ALA A 291 -24.65 7.05 -16.70
CA ALA A 291 -24.43 7.15 -18.14
C ALA A 291 -24.96 8.47 -18.70
N ARG A 292 -26.21 8.85 -18.34
CA ARG A 292 -26.77 10.15 -18.72
C ARG A 292 -25.90 11.31 -18.23
N ARG A 293 -25.50 11.27 -16.96
CA ARG A 293 -24.58 12.27 -16.39
C ARG A 293 -23.28 12.37 -17.19
N GLY A 294 -22.63 11.24 -17.50
CA GLY A 294 -21.38 11.22 -18.25
C GLY A 294 -21.51 11.79 -19.67
N ILE A 295 -22.65 11.55 -20.34
CA ILE A 295 -22.95 12.14 -21.65
C ILE A 295 -23.17 13.64 -21.52
N LEU A 296 -24.02 14.08 -20.59
CA LEU A 296 -24.29 15.51 -20.37
C LEU A 296 -23.01 16.28 -19.99
N GLU A 297 -22.15 15.70 -19.14
CA GLU A 297 -20.86 16.27 -18.80
C GLU A 297 -19.96 16.40 -20.03
N TRP A 298 -19.92 15.37 -20.88
CA TRP A 298 -19.19 15.40 -22.14
C TRP A 298 -19.70 16.49 -23.08
N LEU A 299 -21.00 16.75 -23.14
CA LEU A 299 -21.55 17.86 -23.93
C LEU A 299 -21.14 19.22 -23.38
N VAL A 300 -21.23 19.42 -22.07
CA VAL A 300 -20.86 20.68 -21.40
C VAL A 300 -19.35 20.98 -21.48
N GLN A 301 -18.52 19.95 -21.61
CA GLN A 301 -17.08 20.10 -21.81
C GLN A 301 -16.69 20.50 -23.25
N ALA A 302 -17.62 20.50 -24.21
CA ALA A 302 -17.32 20.94 -25.57
C ALA A 302 -17.10 22.45 -25.62
N LYS A 303 -15.89 22.89 -25.96
CA LYS A 303 -15.50 24.31 -25.97
C LYS A 303 -15.99 25.08 -27.21
N THR A 304 -16.29 24.38 -28.31
CA THR A 304 -16.68 24.99 -29.57
C THR A 304 -18.04 24.47 -30.03
N ALA A 305 -18.84 25.33 -30.65
CA ALA A 305 -20.16 24.98 -31.17
C ALA A 305 -20.12 23.78 -32.14
N PRO A 306 -19.15 23.65 -33.08
CA PRO A 306 -19.07 22.48 -33.95
C PRO A 306 -18.80 21.18 -33.18
N THR A 307 -17.94 21.21 -32.15
CA THR A 307 -17.69 20.03 -31.32
C THR A 307 -18.95 19.62 -30.56
N ARG A 308 -19.69 20.60 -30.03
CA ARG A 308 -20.94 20.35 -29.31
C ARG A 308 -21.99 19.71 -30.23
N ALA A 309 -22.22 20.30 -31.40
CA ALA A 309 -23.16 19.77 -32.40
C ALA A 309 -22.83 18.32 -32.78
N LYS A 310 -21.56 18.01 -33.04
CA LYS A 310 -21.12 16.63 -33.34
C LYS A 310 -21.42 15.65 -32.20
N ARG A 311 -21.19 16.05 -30.95
CA ARG A 311 -21.45 15.18 -29.78
C ARG A 311 -22.94 14.98 -29.53
N VAL A 312 -23.75 16.03 -29.75
CA VAL A 312 -25.21 15.96 -29.66
C VAL A 312 -25.75 14.97 -30.69
N GLU A 313 -25.37 15.14 -31.96
CA GLU A 313 -25.74 14.26 -33.05
C GLU A 313 -25.30 12.81 -32.80
N GLU A 314 -24.05 12.61 -32.40
CA GLU A 314 -23.55 11.28 -32.05
C GLU A 314 -24.36 10.64 -30.91
N THR A 315 -24.75 11.43 -29.91
CA THR A 315 -25.57 10.94 -28.79
C THR A 315 -26.94 10.52 -29.28
N ALA A 316 -27.62 11.32 -30.10
CA ALA A 316 -28.95 11.00 -30.62
C ALA A 316 -28.94 9.75 -31.50
N ARG A 317 -28.01 9.69 -32.47
CA ARG A 317 -27.84 8.54 -33.38
C ARG A 317 -27.49 7.25 -32.64
N LEU A 318 -26.66 7.30 -31.60
CA LEU A 318 -26.34 6.12 -30.79
C LEU A 318 -27.52 5.70 -29.91
N ALA A 319 -28.20 6.65 -29.28
CA ALA A 319 -29.37 6.39 -28.45
C ALA A 319 -30.52 5.76 -29.26
N GLN A 320 -30.67 6.09 -30.55
CA GLN A 320 -31.61 5.42 -31.46
C GLN A 320 -31.43 3.89 -31.47
N ARG A 321 -30.18 3.43 -31.35
CA ARG A 321 -29.80 2.00 -31.33
C ARG A 321 -29.65 1.44 -29.92
N ASN A 322 -30.10 2.17 -28.90
CA ASN A 322 -29.92 1.85 -27.48
C ASN A 322 -28.43 1.74 -27.07
N GLU A 323 -27.55 2.45 -27.79
CA GLU A 323 -26.12 2.53 -27.50
C GLU A 323 -25.79 3.84 -26.78
N ARG A 324 -24.85 3.78 -25.83
CA ARG A 324 -24.45 4.95 -25.03
C ARG A 324 -23.23 5.61 -25.65
N ALA A 325 -23.30 6.91 -25.90
CA ALA A 325 -22.15 7.72 -26.32
C ALA A 325 -21.08 7.81 -25.21
N ASN A 326 -19.84 8.15 -25.59
CA ASN A 326 -18.72 8.41 -24.68
C ASN A 326 -18.45 7.28 -23.64
N GLN A 327 -18.67 6.03 -24.01
CA GLN A 327 -18.31 4.87 -23.19
C GLN A 327 -16.91 4.36 -23.53
N TRP A 328 -16.18 3.91 -22.50
CA TRP A 328 -14.95 3.17 -22.70
C TRP A 328 -15.27 1.83 -23.38
N LYS A 329 -14.65 1.59 -24.54
CA LYS A 329 -14.67 0.28 -25.19
C LYS A 329 -13.34 -0.40 -24.88
N PRO A 330 -13.33 -1.68 -24.46
CA PRO A 330 -12.09 -2.43 -24.36
C PRO A 330 -11.39 -2.39 -25.72
N LYS A 331 -10.06 -2.17 -25.70
CA LYS A 331 -9.27 -2.38 -26.92
C LYS A 331 -9.34 -3.88 -27.26
N PRO A 332 -9.57 -4.24 -28.54
CA PRO A 332 -9.62 -5.64 -28.96
C PRO A 332 -8.30 -6.37 -28.66
#